data_AF-A0A3G9GEM9-F1
#
_entry.id   AF-A0A3G9GEM9-F1
#
_cell.length_a   1.000
_cell.length_b   1.000
_cell.length_c   1.000
_cell.angle_alpha   90.00
_cell.angle_beta   90.00
_cell.angle_gamma   90.00
#
_symmetry.space_group_name_H-M   'P 1'
#
loop_
_entity.id
_entity.type
_entity.pdbx_description
1 polymer ?
#
loop_
_entity_poly.entity_id
_entity_poly.type
_entity_poly.pdbx_seq_one_letter_code
_entity_poly.pdbx_strand_id
1 'polypeptide(L)'
;MPKRMADLMGVDVKTYYRWMAESSIPLNRVRQFETFCKASHISEYLCTAHGGRVVITIPTGKKTKASDLGEMQGNFGKVVMLLEQFYRDKTDLQETLGALNEVLSQVAYHRENVIKIGQPELELFGDVA
;
A
#
# COMPACT_ATOMS: atom_id res chain seq x y z
N MET A 1 17.38 7.82 20.58
CA MET A 1 16.66 7.37 19.36
C MET A 1 17.31 7.87 18.07
N PRO A 2 17.69 9.16 17.92
CA PRO A 2 18.23 9.69 16.65
C PRO A 2 19.60 9.12 16.24
N LYS A 3 20.47 8.82 17.22
CA LYS A 3 21.80 8.25 16.96
C LYS A 3 21.72 6.89 16.23
N ARG A 4 20.83 6.00 16.66
CA ARG A 4 20.62 4.69 16.01
C ARG A 4 20.12 4.83 14.57
N MET A 5 19.23 5.79 14.31
CA MET A 5 18.72 6.01 12.95
C MET A 5 19.80 6.61 12.05
N ALA A 6 20.59 7.55 12.55
CA ALA A 6 21.74 8.10 11.81
C ALA A 6 22.72 6.98 11.41
N ASP A 7 23.03 6.06 12.33
CA ASP A 7 23.88 4.89 12.08
C ASP A 7 23.27 3.98 10.98
N LEU A 8 21.98 3.64 11.07
CA LEU A 8 21.28 2.83 10.06
C LEU A 8 21.24 3.50 8.68
N MET A 9 21.09 4.82 8.66
CA MET A 9 21.05 5.62 7.44
C MET A 9 22.45 5.88 6.85
N GLY A 10 23.52 5.53 7.58
CA GLY A 10 24.91 5.73 7.17
C GLY A 10 25.30 7.21 7.09
N VAL A 11 24.76 8.04 7.99
CA VAL A 11 25.03 9.49 8.03
C VAL A 11 25.43 9.93 9.43
N ASP A 12 26.15 11.05 9.51
CA ASP A 12 26.48 11.67 10.80
C ASP A 12 25.21 12.13 11.54
N VAL A 13 25.24 12.02 12.87
CA VAL A 13 24.12 12.38 13.76
C VAL A 13 23.68 13.83 13.56
N LYS A 14 24.61 14.78 13.39
CA LYS A 14 24.30 16.20 13.14
C LYS A 14 23.54 16.38 11.82
N THR A 15 23.90 15.62 10.80
CA THR A 15 23.22 15.67 9.49
C THR A 15 21.79 15.15 9.60
N TYR A 16 21.61 14.01 10.26
CA TYR A 16 20.28 13.45 10.50
C TYR A 16 19.40 14.41 11.30
N TYR A 17 19.92 15.00 12.38
CA TYR A 17 19.18 15.99 13.17
C TYR A 17 18.77 17.21 12.35
N ARG A 18 19.66 17.73 11.49
CA ARG A 18 19.33 18.85 10.60
C ARG A 18 18.16 18.49 9.67
N TRP A 19 18.18 17.31 9.06
CA TRP A 19 17.06 16.88 8.20
C TRP A 19 15.73 16.80 8.96
N MET A 20 15.75 16.32 10.19
CA MET A 20 14.55 16.25 11.02
C MET A 20 14.06 17.63 11.46
N ALA A 21 14.97 18.55 11.79
CA ALA A 21 14.63 19.91 12.20
C ALA A 21 14.06 20.74 11.03
N GLU A 22 14.62 20.57 9.83
CA GLU A 22 14.23 21.30 8.62
C GLU A 22 13.14 20.57 7.80
N SER A 23 12.73 19.36 8.21
CA SER A 23 11.85 18.47 7.44
C SER A 23 12.31 18.27 5.98
N SER A 24 13.63 18.16 5.80
CA SER A 24 14.30 18.26 4.49
C SER A 24 15.10 16.99 4.14
N ILE A 25 14.59 15.82 4.49
CA ILE A 25 15.25 14.54 4.14
C ILE A 25 15.39 14.46 2.61
N PRO A 26 16.60 14.22 2.07
CA PRO A 26 16.81 14.07 0.64
C PRO A 26 15.99 12.92 0.05
N LEU A 27 15.42 13.12 -1.15
CA LEU A 27 14.52 12.13 -1.77
C LEU A 27 15.15 10.74 -1.94
N ASN A 28 16.43 10.67 -2.27
CA ASN A 28 17.19 9.41 -2.39
C ASN A 28 17.34 8.64 -1.05
N ARG A 29 17.05 9.29 0.08
CA ARG A 29 17.08 8.70 1.43
C ARG A 29 15.70 8.36 1.97
N VAL A 30 14.63 8.89 1.38
CA VAL A 30 13.25 8.65 1.85
C VAL A 30 12.92 7.16 1.90
N ARG A 31 13.20 6.40 0.82
CA ARG A 31 12.91 4.96 0.78
C ARG A 31 13.63 4.17 1.87
N GLN A 32 14.89 4.51 2.12
CA GLN A 32 15.69 3.88 3.18
C GLN A 32 15.10 4.20 4.56
N PHE A 33 14.78 5.47 4.81
CA PHE A 33 14.16 5.93 6.05
C PHE A 33 12.83 5.21 6.34
N GLU A 34 11.95 5.14 5.33
CA GLU A 34 10.66 4.46 5.42
C GLU A 34 10.79 2.96 5.68
N THR A 35 11.79 2.32 5.07
CA THR A 35 12.08 0.88 5.29
C THR A 35 12.45 0.63 6.75
N PHE A 36 13.26 1.49 7.38
CA PHE A 36 13.62 1.35 8.79
C PHE A 36 12.48 1.68 9.74
N CYS A 37 11.63 2.64 9.37
CA CYS A 37 10.43 2.97 10.15
C CYS A 37 9.29 1.97 9.96
N LYS A 38 9.37 1.10 8.93
CA LYS A 38 8.29 0.19 8.50
C LYS A 38 7.00 0.94 8.18
N ALA A 39 7.11 2.16 7.68
CA ALA A 39 5.99 3.04 7.35
C ALA A 39 6.31 3.87 6.10
N SER A 40 5.31 4.03 5.22
CA SER A 40 5.43 4.65 3.88
C SER A 40 4.81 6.05 3.77
N HIS A 41 4.70 6.77 4.89
CA HIS A 41 3.93 8.02 4.97
C HIS A 41 4.46 9.15 4.07
N ILE A 42 5.78 9.26 3.88
CA ILE A 42 6.36 10.32 3.04
C ILE A 42 6.04 10.02 1.57
N SER A 43 6.22 8.76 1.15
CA SER A 43 5.89 8.31 -0.20
C SER A 43 4.39 8.42 -0.49
N GLU A 44 3.53 8.03 0.46
CA GLU A 44 2.08 8.20 0.35
C GLU A 44 1.68 9.67 0.21
N TYR A 45 2.26 10.54 1.04
CA TYR A 45 2.05 11.99 0.94
C TYR A 45 2.49 12.52 -0.41
N LEU A 46 3.70 12.19 -0.89
CA LEU A 46 4.20 12.67 -2.19
C LEU A 46 3.32 12.20 -3.36
N CYS A 47 2.77 10.99 -3.28
CA CYS A 47 1.83 10.48 -4.28
C CYS A 47 0.48 11.20 -4.24
N THR A 48 0.00 11.58 -3.05
CA THR A 48 -1.33 12.20 -2.87
C THR A 48 -1.30 13.73 -2.90
N ALA A 49 -0.13 14.37 -2.78
CA ALA A 49 0.04 15.81 -2.66
C ALA A 49 -0.53 16.62 -3.84
N HIS A 50 -0.49 16.06 -5.05
CA HIS A 50 -1.05 16.71 -6.25
C HIS A 50 -2.55 16.44 -6.44
N GLY A 51 -3.19 15.70 -5.53
CA GLY A 51 -4.60 15.32 -5.64
C GLY A 51 -4.87 14.28 -6.73
N GLY A 52 -6.07 13.71 -6.73
CA GLY A 52 -6.57 12.81 -7.78
C GLY A 52 -5.81 11.47 -7.91
N ARG A 53 -4.98 11.11 -6.94
CA ARG A 53 -4.26 9.83 -6.90
C ARG A 53 -4.61 9.09 -5.62
N VAL A 54 -4.73 7.77 -5.74
CA VAL A 54 -4.95 6.87 -4.60
C VAL A 54 -3.77 5.91 -4.54
N VAL A 55 -3.20 5.76 -3.35
CA VAL A 55 -2.15 4.78 -3.06
C VAL A 55 -2.81 3.58 -2.39
N ILE A 56 -2.70 2.41 -3.01
CA ILE A 56 -3.29 1.17 -2.52
C ILE A 56 -2.16 0.22 -2.19
N THR A 57 -2.11 -0.25 -0.94
CA THR A 57 -1.17 -1.29 -0.53
C THR A 57 -1.60 -2.61 -1.12
N ILE A 58 -0.77 -3.18 -1.98
CA ILE A 58 -1.04 -4.49 -2.58
C ILE A 58 -0.66 -5.57 -1.55
N PRO A 59 -1.60 -6.38 -1.06
CA PRO A 59 -1.27 -7.46 -0.16
C PRO A 59 -0.43 -8.51 -0.89
N THR A 60 0.65 -8.99 -0.26
CA THR A 60 1.49 -10.07 -0.79
C THR A 60 1.26 -11.34 0.04
N GLY A 61 1.05 -12.50 -0.60
CA GLY A 61 1.21 -13.79 0.10
C GLY A 61 -0.01 -14.72 0.26
N LYS A 62 -0.89 -14.82 -0.73
CA LYS A 62 -1.82 -15.98 -0.81
C LYS A 62 -1.71 -16.63 -2.18
N LYS A 63 -1.66 -17.97 -2.24
CA LYS A 63 -1.98 -18.69 -3.48
C LYS A 63 -3.47 -18.50 -3.72
N THR A 64 -3.84 -17.85 -4.82
CA THR A 64 -5.24 -17.60 -5.20
C THR A 64 -6.00 -18.92 -5.24
N LYS A 65 -7.09 -19.03 -4.48
CA LYS A 65 -8.05 -20.14 -4.59
C LYS A 65 -9.28 -19.66 -5.35
N ALA A 66 -9.98 -20.57 -6.02
CA ALA A 66 -11.23 -20.25 -6.73
C ALA A 66 -12.31 -19.65 -5.80
N SER A 67 -12.23 -19.91 -4.48
CA SER A 67 -13.07 -19.27 -3.45
C SER A 67 -12.93 -17.75 -3.40
N ASP A 68 -11.76 -17.23 -3.75
CA ASP A 68 -11.43 -15.81 -3.58
C ASP A 68 -12.19 -14.94 -4.61
N LEU A 69 -12.59 -15.52 -5.75
CA LEU A 69 -13.36 -14.80 -6.77
C LEU A 69 -14.83 -14.62 -6.37
N GLY A 70 -15.41 -15.58 -5.63
CA GLY A 70 -16.78 -15.46 -5.12
C GLY A 70 -16.89 -14.40 -4.03
N GLU A 71 -15.88 -14.33 -3.16
CA GLU A 71 -15.77 -13.26 -2.15
C GLU A 71 -15.61 -11.88 -2.80
N MET A 72 -14.75 -11.78 -3.84
CA MET A 72 -14.60 -10.56 -4.63
C MET A 72 -15.95 -10.12 -5.22
N GLN A 73 -16.69 -11.01 -5.88
CA GLN A 73 -18.01 -10.68 -6.44
C GLN A 73 -18.98 -10.16 -5.37
N GLY A 74 -19.03 -10.78 -4.20
CA GLY A 74 -19.86 -10.34 -3.08
C GLY A 74 -19.50 -8.92 -2.61
N ASN A 75 -18.21 -8.64 -2.47
CA ASN A 75 -17.71 -7.32 -2.05
C ASN A 75 -18.00 -6.23 -3.10
N PHE A 76 -17.87 -6.55 -4.39
CA PHE A 76 -18.30 -5.66 -5.48
C PHE A 76 -19.79 -5.34 -5.40
N GLY A 77 -20.64 -6.34 -5.20
CA GLY A 77 -22.08 -6.13 -5.05
C GLY A 77 -22.41 -5.19 -3.89
N LYS A 78 -21.76 -5.40 -2.73
CA LYS A 78 -21.91 -4.54 -1.55
C LYS A 78 -21.49 -3.08 -1.84
N VAL A 79 -20.36 -2.88 -2.52
CA VAL A 79 -19.89 -1.52 -2.88
C VAL A 79 -20.86 -0.81 -3.80
N VAL A 80 -21.42 -1.51 -4.80
CA VAL A 80 -22.41 -0.92 -5.71
C VAL A 80 -23.67 -0.48 -4.95
N MET A 81 -24.15 -1.29 -4.00
CA MET A 81 -25.28 -0.92 -3.14
C MET A 81 -24.98 0.30 -2.28
N LEU A 82 -23.82 0.34 -1.63
CA LEU A 82 -23.39 1.47 -0.81
C LEU A 82 -23.25 2.75 -1.64
N LEU A 83 -22.71 2.65 -2.88
CA LEU A 83 -22.64 3.78 -3.81
C LEU A 83 -24.03 4.30 -4.17
N GLU A 84 -24.97 3.40 -4.48
CA GLU A 84 -26.34 3.80 -4.81
C GLU A 84 -27.01 4.54 -3.65
N GLN A 85 -26.88 4.01 -2.44
CA GLN A 85 -27.40 4.62 -1.22
C GLN A 85 -26.71 5.97 -0.95
N PHE A 86 -25.38 6.04 -1.08
CA PHE A 86 -24.61 7.26 -0.90
C PHE A 86 -25.02 8.35 -1.90
N TYR A 87 -25.24 8.02 -3.18
CA TYR A 87 -25.68 9.01 -4.16
C TYR A 87 -27.14 9.46 -3.96
N ARG A 88 -27.98 8.61 -3.36
CA ARG A 88 -29.38 8.92 -3.04
C ARG A 88 -29.50 9.82 -1.83
N ASP A 89 -28.94 9.40 -0.69
CA ASP A 89 -29.21 9.99 0.62
C ASP A 89 -28.01 10.78 1.18
N LYS A 90 -26.83 10.66 0.55
CA LYS A 90 -25.56 11.29 0.98
C LYS A 90 -25.13 10.96 2.42
N THR A 91 -25.66 9.88 2.98
CA THR A 91 -25.24 9.32 4.26
C THR A 91 -24.09 8.33 4.05
N ASP A 92 -23.32 8.04 5.10
CA ASP A 92 -22.36 6.91 5.11
C ASP A 92 -21.12 7.07 4.20
N LEU A 93 -20.59 8.30 4.11
CA LEU A 93 -19.36 8.62 3.36
C LEU A 93 -18.18 7.70 3.73
N GLN A 94 -17.89 7.56 5.03
CA GLN A 94 -16.74 6.79 5.49
C GLN A 94 -16.90 5.29 5.24
N GLU A 95 -18.12 4.77 5.38
CA GLU A 95 -18.42 3.36 5.09
C GLU A 95 -18.27 3.07 3.59
N THR A 96 -18.81 3.96 2.74
CA THR A 96 -18.71 3.84 1.27
C THR A 96 -17.25 3.91 0.80
N LEU A 97 -16.48 4.87 1.33
CA LEU A 97 -15.05 4.98 1.02
C LEU A 97 -14.25 3.78 1.53
N GLY A 98 -14.56 3.25 2.71
CA GLY A 98 -13.92 2.05 3.24
C GLY A 98 -14.15 0.84 2.35
N ALA A 99 -15.40 0.60 1.95
CA ALA A 99 -15.76 -0.50 1.06
C ALA A 99 -15.12 -0.36 -0.34
N LEU A 100 -15.06 0.86 -0.88
CA LEU A 100 -14.34 1.14 -2.14
C LEU A 100 -12.85 0.79 -2.04
N ASN A 101 -12.18 1.21 -0.96
CA ASN A 101 -10.76 0.94 -0.75
C ASN A 101 -10.47 -0.56 -0.61
N GLU A 102 -11.36 -1.31 0.03
CA GLU A 102 -11.26 -2.75 0.18
C GLU A 102 -11.33 -3.46 -1.19
N VAL A 103 -12.34 -3.12 -2.00
CA VAL A 103 -12.48 -3.68 -3.36
C VAL A 103 -11.30 -3.29 -4.26
N LEU A 104 -10.85 -2.04 -4.19
CA LEU A 104 -9.64 -1.59 -4.92
C LEU A 104 -8.40 -2.40 -4.52
N SER A 105 -8.24 -2.73 -3.24
CA SER A 105 -7.15 -3.56 -2.73
C SER A 105 -7.25 -5.00 -3.24
N GLN A 106 -8.46 -5.58 -3.29
CA GLN A 106 -8.70 -6.92 -3.84
C GLN A 106 -8.39 -6.98 -5.34
N VAL A 107 -8.80 -5.98 -6.11
CA VAL A 107 -8.46 -5.87 -7.54
C VAL A 107 -6.95 -5.76 -7.73
N ALA A 108 -6.28 -4.92 -6.94
CA ALA A 108 -4.84 -4.73 -7.02
C ALA A 108 -4.07 -6.04 -6.72
N TYR A 109 -4.54 -6.82 -5.75
CA TYR A 109 -4.03 -8.15 -5.45
C TYR A 109 -4.14 -9.12 -6.63
N HIS A 110 -5.33 -9.23 -7.24
CA HIS A 110 -5.51 -10.09 -8.41
C HIS A 110 -4.69 -9.63 -9.62
N ARG A 111 -4.58 -8.31 -9.85
CA ARG A 111 -3.71 -7.74 -10.88
C ARG A 111 -2.26 -8.19 -10.67
N GLU A 112 -1.75 -8.13 -9.45
CA GLU A 112 -0.38 -8.54 -9.15
C GLU A 112 -0.16 -10.04 -9.37
N ASN A 113 -1.13 -10.88 -8.97
CA ASN A 113 -1.06 -12.32 -9.24
C ASN A 113 -1.06 -12.64 -10.76
N VAL A 114 -1.81 -11.90 -11.56
CA VAL A 114 -1.79 -12.04 -13.03
C VAL A 114 -0.42 -11.65 -13.60
N ILE A 115 0.19 -10.58 -13.10
CA ILE A 115 1.55 -10.16 -13.52
C ILE A 115 2.57 -11.26 -13.17
N LYS A 116 2.46 -11.87 -12.00
CA LYS A 116 3.34 -12.97 -11.56
C LYS A 116 3.24 -14.22 -12.44
N ILE A 117 2.09 -14.50 -13.05
CA ILE A 117 1.97 -15.59 -14.03
C ILE A 117 2.78 -15.27 -15.31
N GLY A 118 2.81 -14.01 -15.72
CA GLY A 118 3.60 -13.55 -16.87
C GLY A 118 5.11 -13.43 -16.61
N GLN A 119 5.52 -13.33 -15.35
CA GLN A 119 6.91 -13.33 -14.90
C GLN A 119 7.05 -14.30 -13.72
N PRO A 120 7.08 -15.62 -13.98
CA PRO A 120 7.20 -16.59 -12.92
C PRO A 120 8.46 -16.30 -12.11
N GLU A 121 8.27 -16.03 -10.82
CA GLU A 121 9.39 -15.95 -9.87
C GLU A 121 10.13 -17.29 -9.94
N LEU A 122 11.46 -17.25 -9.97
CA LEU A 122 12.30 -18.45 -9.90
C LEU A 122 11.83 -19.27 -8.70
N GLU A 123 11.28 -20.48 -8.95
CA GLU A 123 11.06 -21.49 -7.92
C GLU A 123 12.42 -21.94 -7.40
N LEU A 124 13.02 -21.14 -6.52
CA LEU A 124 14.38 -21.35 -6.03
C LEU A 124 14.49 -22.64 -5.21
N PHE A 125 13.36 -23.14 -4.71
CA PHE A 125 13.22 -24.40 -3.98
C PHE A 125 11.86 -25.03 -4.34
N GLY A 126 11.81 -25.77 -5.44
CA GLY A 126 10.69 -26.67 -5.71
C GLY A 126 10.56 -27.71 -4.59
N ASP A 127 9.33 -27.98 -4.17
CA ASP A 127 8.96 -28.91 -3.10
C ASP A 127 9.79 -30.20 -3.16
N VAL A 128 10.59 -30.44 -2.12
CA VAL A 128 11.19 -31.76 -1.87
C VAL A 128 10.03 -32.66 -1.42
N ALA A 129 9.70 -33.62 -2.28
CA ALA A 129 8.67 -34.65 -2.05
C ALA A 129 8.91 -35.46 -0.76
#